data_AF-A0A1L5F8U2-F1
#
_entry.id   AF-A0A1L5F8U2-F1
#
_cell.length_a   1.000
_cell.length_b   1.000
_cell.length_c   1.000
_cell.angle_alpha   90.00
_cell.angle_beta   90.00
_cell.angle_gamma   90.00
#
_symmetry.space_group_name_H-M   'P 1'
#
loop_
_entity.id
_entity.type
_entity.pdbx_description
1 polymer ?
#
loop_
_entity_poly.entity_id
_entity_poly.type
_entity_poly.pdbx_seq_one_letter_code
_entity_poly.pdbx_strand_id
1 'polypeptide(L)'
;MQMMIKKYREEKGLSLRQLAKSAGISRSQLSYIENRESEYLKKLKRIAKHLEVCTKDLFVNCCDIKEECDYKCANCCHRKRGI
;
A
#
# COMPACT_ATOMS: atom_id res chain seq x y z
N MET A 1 6.30 -8.54 -9.88
CA MET A 1 6.28 -8.11 -8.46
C MET A 1 4.88 -8.37 -7.92
N GLN A 2 4.77 -9.15 -6.83
CA GLN A 2 3.48 -9.56 -6.28
C GLN A 2 3.05 -8.61 -5.15
N MET A 3 1.76 -8.27 -5.08
CA MET A 3 1.22 -7.49 -3.96
C MET A 3 1.22 -8.35 -2.69
N MET A 4 1.74 -7.80 -1.59
CA MET A 4 1.90 -8.54 -0.31
C MET A 4 0.58 -8.89 0.39
N ILE A 5 -0.56 -8.42 -0.13
CA ILE A 5 -1.89 -8.62 0.43
C ILE A 5 -2.20 -10.10 0.60
N LYS A 6 -1.94 -10.92 -0.43
CA LYS A 6 -2.18 -12.36 -0.39
C LYS A 6 -1.40 -13.02 0.75
N LYS A 7 -0.11 -12.69 0.86
CA LYS A 7 0.77 -13.21 1.92
C LYS A 7 0.22 -12.87 3.31
N TYR A 8 -0.06 -11.60 3.59
CA TYR A 8 -0.56 -11.18 4.91
C TYR A 8 -1.96 -11.71 5.22
N ARG A 9 -2.81 -11.86 4.21
CA ARG A 9 -4.13 -12.47 4.35
C ARG A 9 -4.00 -13.92 4.80
N GLU A 10 -3.12 -14.69 4.15
CA GLU A 10 -2.88 -16.11 4.43
C GLU A 10 -2.19 -16.31 5.79
N GLU A 11 -1.22 -15.47 6.15
CA GLU A 11 -0.58 -15.47 7.49
C GLU A 11 -1.59 -15.23 8.62
N LYS A 12 -2.67 -14.49 8.36
CA LYS A 12 -3.77 -14.25 9.31
C LYS A 12 -4.89 -15.31 9.25
N GLY A 13 -4.74 -16.36 8.44
CA GLY A 13 -5.75 -17.41 8.28
C GLY A 13 -7.06 -16.91 7.64
N LEU A 14 -7.04 -15.78 6.93
CA LEU A 14 -8.23 -15.18 6.35
C LEU A 14 -8.50 -15.73 4.94
N SER A 15 -9.74 -16.13 4.69
CA SER A 15 -10.21 -16.36 3.32
C SER A 15 -10.34 -15.05 2.55
N LEU A 16 -10.29 -15.15 1.23
CA LEU A 16 -10.54 -14.02 0.32
C LEU A 16 -11.89 -13.33 0.63
N ARG A 17 -12.93 -14.10 0.99
CA ARG A 17 -14.26 -13.56 1.31
C ARG A 17 -14.27 -12.80 2.63
N GLN A 18 -13.55 -13.30 3.64
CA GLN A 18 -13.46 -12.64 4.95
C GLN A 18 -12.75 -11.28 4.85
N LEU A 19 -11.60 -11.23 4.18
CA LEU A 19 -10.87 -9.97 4.02
C LEU A 19 -11.66 -8.97 3.16
N ALA A 20 -12.26 -9.41 2.06
CA ALA A 20 -13.08 -8.53 1.21
C ALA A 20 -14.24 -7.92 2.02
N LYS A 21 -14.94 -8.73 2.82
CA LYS A 21 -16.03 -8.26 3.69
C LYS A 21 -15.54 -7.25 4.72
N SER A 22 -14.45 -7.51 5.42
CA SER A 22 -13.95 -6.60 6.47
C SER A 22 -13.36 -5.31 5.91
N ALA A 23 -12.85 -5.33 4.67
CA ALA A 23 -12.31 -4.16 3.98
C ALA A 23 -13.36 -3.38 3.18
N GLY A 24 -14.63 -3.81 3.15
CA GLY A 24 -15.70 -3.11 2.44
C GLY A 24 -15.57 -3.15 0.91
N ILE A 25 -14.90 -4.17 0.34
CA ILE A 25 -14.72 -4.33 -1.11
C ILE A 25 -15.29 -5.66 -1.61
N SER A 26 -15.47 -5.80 -2.92
CA SER A 26 -15.93 -7.06 -3.48
C SER A 26 -14.83 -8.14 -3.51
N ARG A 27 -15.25 -9.41 -3.44
CA ARG A 27 -14.33 -10.55 -3.57
C ARG A 27 -13.58 -10.52 -4.92
N SER A 28 -14.24 -10.11 -6.00
CA SER A 28 -13.63 -10.02 -7.32
C SER A 28 -12.60 -8.90 -7.41
N GLN A 29 -12.87 -7.75 -6.78
CA GLN A 29 -11.90 -6.66 -6.64
C GLN A 29 -10.67 -7.12 -5.86
N LEU A 30 -10.85 -7.75 -4.69
CA LEU A 30 -9.71 -8.25 -3.91
C LEU A 30 -8.91 -9.31 -4.69
N SER A 31 -9.58 -10.23 -5.39
CA SER A 31 -8.91 -11.23 -6.25
C SER A 31 -8.09 -10.57 -7.36
N TYR A 32 -8.65 -9.56 -8.02
CA TYR A 32 -7.96 -8.80 -9.07
C TYR A 32 -6.68 -8.15 -8.51
N ILE A 33 -6.79 -7.52 -7.34
CA ILE A 33 -5.67 -6.89 -6.65
C ILE A 33 -4.59 -7.90 -6.24
N GLU A 34 -4.96 -9.06 -5.68
CA GLU A 34 -3.98 -10.07 -5.23
C GLU A 34 -3.24 -10.78 -6.38
N ASN A 35 -3.90 -10.99 -7.51
CA ASN A 35 -3.38 -11.86 -8.57
C ASN A 35 -2.79 -11.11 -9.77
N ARG A 36 -3.09 -9.82 -9.95
CA ARG A 36 -2.58 -9.07 -11.10
C ARG A 36 -1.45 -8.13 -10.70
N GLU A 37 -0.35 -8.20 -11.45
CA GLU A 37 0.65 -7.15 -11.40
C GLU A 37 0.08 -5.89 -12.05
N SER A 38 -0.28 -4.92 -11.23
CA SER A 38 -0.81 -3.64 -11.73
C SER A 38 0.25 -2.95 -12.60
N GLU A 39 -0.14 -2.56 -13.80
CA GLU A 39 0.72 -1.78 -14.69
C GLU A 39 1.19 -0.47 -14.03
N TYR A 40 0.39 0.06 -13.10
CA TYR A 40 0.77 1.16 -12.23
C TYR A 40 2.02 0.86 -11.38
N LEU A 41 2.13 -0.34 -10.79
CA LEU A 41 3.31 -0.72 -10.00
C LEU A 41 4.56 -0.83 -10.87
N LYS A 42 4.41 -1.29 -12.13
CA LYS A 42 5.53 -1.31 -13.10
C LYS A 42 6.00 0.11 -13.41
N LYS A 43 5.07 1.05 -13.59
CA LYS A 43 5.38 2.47 -13.81
C LYS A 43 6.08 3.09 -12.60
N LEU A 44 5.55 2.88 -11.38
CA LEU A 44 6.17 3.33 -10.13
C LEU A 44 7.58 2.77 -9.94
N LYS A 45 7.82 1.50 -10.26
CA LYS A 45 9.16 0.90 -10.22
C LYS A 45 10.14 1.64 -11.14
N ARG A 46 9.71 1.99 -12.36
CA ARG A 46 10.55 2.73 -13.31
C ARG A 46 10.88 4.12 -12.78
N ILE A 47 9.89 4.82 -12.23
CA ILE A 47 10.07 6.13 -11.61
C ILE A 47 11.07 6.04 -10.45
N ALA A 48 10.86 5.12 -9.51
CA ALA A 48 11.74 4.92 -8.35
C ALA A 48 13.19 4.66 -8.77
N LYS A 49 13.38 3.82 -9.81
CA LYS A 49 14.69 3.53 -10.37
C LYS A 49 15.38 4.80 -10.89
N HIS A 50 14.66 5.67 -11.60
CA HIS A 50 15.23 6.92 -12.12
C HIS A 50 15.49 7.96 -11.04
N LEU A 51 14.77 7.87 -9.92
CA LEU A 51 14.96 8.74 -8.76
C LEU A 51 15.98 8.19 -7.74
N GLU A 52 16.55 7.01 -7.98
CA GLU A 52 17.50 6.33 -7.08
C GLU A 52 16.96 6.13 -5.65
N VAL A 53 15.64 5.93 -5.51
CA VAL A 53 14.96 5.67 -4.23
C VAL A 53 14.29 4.30 -4.22
N CYS A 54 13.95 3.79 -3.04
CA CYS A 54 13.13 2.59 -2.95
C CYS A 54 11.73 2.87 -3.48
N THR A 55 11.13 1.96 -4.25
CA THR A 55 9.74 2.14 -4.74
C THR A 55 8.73 2.30 -3.60
N LYS A 56 9.03 1.79 -2.41
CA LYS A 56 8.20 2.00 -1.20
C LYS A 56 8.19 3.47 -0.76
N ASP A 57 9.26 4.21 -1.02
CA ASP A 57 9.40 5.62 -0.63
C ASP A 57 8.53 6.55 -1.49
N LEU A 58 8.07 6.07 -2.65
CA LEU A 58 7.13 6.80 -3.51
C LEU A 58 5.69 6.82 -2.98
N PHE A 59 5.38 5.98 -2.00
CA PHE A 59 4.09 6.02 -1.31
C PHE A 59 4.25 6.99 -0.12
N VAL A 60 3.70 8.21 -0.23
CA VAL A 60 4.00 9.32 0.69
C VAL A 60 2.78 10.01 1.31
N ASN A 61 3.08 10.66 2.44
CA ASN A 61 2.31 11.56 3.32
C ASN A 61 1.07 10.98 4.03
N CYS A 62 1.22 10.84 5.35
CA CYS A 62 0.20 10.47 6.35
C CYS A 62 -1.16 11.15 6.12
N CYS A 63 -1.10 12.42 5.69
CA CYS A 63 -2.22 13.33 5.56
C CYS A 63 -3.24 12.94 4.45
N ASP A 64 -2.86 12.12 3.46
CA ASP A 64 -3.77 11.74 2.35
C ASP A 64 -4.46 10.36 2.57
N ILE A 65 -4.04 9.62 3.60
CA ILE A 65 -4.38 8.19 3.75
C ILE A 65 -4.97 7.86 5.12
N LYS A 66 -4.63 8.61 6.18
CA LYS A 66 -5.18 8.40 7.52
C LYS A 66 -6.26 9.43 7.83
N GLU A 67 -7.37 8.98 8.42
CA GLU A 67 -8.36 9.88 9.04
C GLU A 67 -7.73 10.72 10.17
N GLU A 68 -6.74 10.16 10.87
CA GLU A 68 -5.96 10.85 11.90
C GLU A 68 -4.46 10.47 11.87
N CYS A 69 -3.57 11.46 12.02
CA CYS A 69 -2.12 11.23 12.01
C CYS A 69 -1.57 10.92 13.41
N ASP A 70 -1.09 9.69 13.62
CA ASP A 70 -0.56 9.18 14.90
C ASP A 70 0.91 9.53 15.20
N TYR A 71 1.54 10.42 14.41
CA TYR A 71 2.95 10.84 14.50
C TYR A 71 4.00 9.70 14.42
N LYS A 72 3.60 8.46 14.13
CA LYS A 72 4.49 7.28 14.05
C LYS A 72 4.97 6.94 12.63
N CYS A 73 4.64 7.78 11.65
CA CYS A 73 5.03 7.54 10.26
C CYS A 73 6.49 7.96 9.99
N ALA A 74 7.18 7.16 9.17
CA ALA A 74 8.57 7.41 8.78
C ALA A 74 8.74 8.77 8.07
N ASN A 75 7.74 9.17 7.27
CA ASN A 75 7.67 10.45 6.56
C ASN A 75 6.49 11.28 7.08
N CYS A 76 6.56 11.70 8.34
CA CYS A 76 5.49 12.48 8.98
C CYS A 76 5.35 13.89 8.39
N CYS A 77 4.15 14.25 7.91
CA CYS A 77 3.84 15.59 7.40
C CYS A 77 4.05 16.69 8.45
N HIS A 78 4.09 16.36 9.75
CA HIS A 78 4.40 17.30 10.85
C HIS A 78 5.89 17.41 11.20
N ARG A 79 6.76 16.49 10.74
CA ARG A 79 8.21 16.58 11.03
C ARG A 79 8.94 17.64 10.20
N LYS A 80 8.32 18.20 9.15
CA LYS A 80 8.92 19.21 8.26
C LYS A 80 8.49 20.66 8.55
N ARG A 81 8.14 21.00 9.80
CA ARG A 81 7.99 22.41 10.26
C ARG A 81 9.02 22.78 11.32
N GLY A 82 10.27 22.38 11.12
CA GLY A 82 11.37 22.73 12.01
C GLY A 82 12.67 22.83 11.22
N ILE A 83 12.97 24.07 10.80
CA ILE A 83 14.25 24.60 10.30
C ILE A 83 14.71 24.05 8.95
#